data_AF-A0A847QDR8-F1
#
_entry.id   AF-A0A847QDR8-F1
#
_cell.length_a   1.000
_cell.length_b   1.000
_cell.length_c   1.000
_cell.angle_alpha   90.00
_cell.angle_beta   90.00
_cell.angle_gamma   90.00
#
_symmetry.space_group_name_H-M   'P 1'
#
loop_
_entity.id
_entity.type
_entity.pdbx_description
1 polymer ?
#
loop_
_entity_poly.entity_id
_entity_poly.type
_entity_poly.pdbx_seq_one_letter_code
_entity_poly.pdbx_strand_id
1 'polypeptide(L)' 'MEIVILGGGKLGQELCYDLNEDGHEITLIDTDSVLVNKLVEELDIQGIIGSGTD' A
#
# COMPACT_ATOMS: atom_id res chain seq x y z
N MET A 1 -4.28 -7.54 -11.44
CA MET A 1 -2.98 -7.07 -11.97
C MET A 1 -2.04 -6.90 -10.80
N GLU A 2 -0.72 -6.90 -11.02
CA GLU A 2 0.26 -6.55 -9.98
C GLU A 2 0.51 -5.04 -10.02
N ILE A 3 0.31 -4.35 -8.89
CA ILE A 3 0.39 -2.90 -8.78
C ILE A 3 1.29 -2.52 -7.61
N VAL A 4 2.22 -1.59 -7.84
CA VAL A 4 3.08 -1.02 -6.79
C VAL A 4 2.65 0.41 -6.51
N ILE A 5 2.37 0.71 -5.25
CA ILE A 5 2.04 2.06 -4.77
C ILE A 5 3.20 2.57 -3.93
N LEU A 6 3.80 3.69 -4.35
CA LEU A 6 4.86 4.38 -3.61
C LEU A 6 4.22 5.57 -2.87
N GLY A 7 4.10 5.46 -1.55
CA GLY A 7 3.48 6.45 -0.67
C GLY A 7 2.03 6.13 -0.33
N GLY A 8 1.78 5.78 0.93
CA GLY A 8 0.47 5.49 1.52
C GLY A 8 -0.19 6.71 2.19
N GLY A 9 0.13 7.92 1.73
CA GLY A 9 -0.61 9.11 2.14
C GLY A 9 -2.10 9.03 1.79
N LYS A 10 -2.85 10.13 1.94
CA LYS A 10 -4.31 10.11 1.75
C LYS A 10 -4.77 9.50 0.41
N LEU A 11 -4.14 9.86 -0.70
CA LEU A 11 -4.48 9.31 -2.01
C LEU A 11 -4.02 7.85 -2.18
N GLY A 12 -2.83 7.51 -1.68
CA GLY A 12 -2.30 6.15 -1.75
C GLY A 12 -3.16 5.15 -0.98
N GLN A 13 -3.72 5.58 0.15
CA GLN A 13 -4.70 4.83 0.93
C GLN A 13 -5.97 4.55 0.13
N GLU A 14 -6.63 5.57 -0.41
CA GLU A 14 -7.85 5.39 -1.23
C GLU A 14 -7.60 4.45 -2.42
N LEU A 15 -6.44 4.59 -3.10
CA LEU A 15 -6.05 3.68 -4.18
C LEU A 15 -5.85 2.25 -3.69
N CYS A 16 -5.28 2.03 -2.49
CA CYS A 16 -5.16 0.69 -1.94
C CYS A 16 -6.53 0.07 -1.68
N TYR A 17 -7.49 0.83 -1.15
CA TYR A 17 -8.86 0.33 -0.91
C TYR A 17 -9.55 -0.03 -2.23
N ASP A 18 -9.60 0.91 -3.18
CA ASP A 18 -10.29 0.73 -4.47
C ASP A 18 -9.72 -0.48 -5.25
N LEU A 19 -8.38 -0.55 -5.37
CA LEU A 19 -7.74 -1.60 -6.15
C LEU A 19 -7.80 -2.97 -5.45
N ASN A 20 -7.83 -3.00 -4.12
CA ASN A 20 -8.01 -4.23 -3.35
C ASN A 20 -9.44 -4.76 -3.51
N GLU A 21 -10.45 -3.87 -3.52
CA GLU A 21 -11.85 -4.24 -3.79
C GLU A 21 -12.01 -4.82 -5.21
N ASP A 22 -11.27 -4.28 -6.19
CA ASP A 22 -11.19 -4.80 -7.56
C ASP A 22 -10.38 -6.12 -7.68
N GLY A 23 -9.84 -6.64 -6.56
CA GLY A 23 -9.13 -7.92 -6.50
C GLY A 23 -7.74 -7.90 -7.14
N HIS A 24 -7.05 -6.76 -7.09
CA HIS A 24 -5.68 -6.64 -7.58
C HIS A 24 -4.64 -6.99 -6.50
N GLU A 25 -3.49 -7.51 -6.93
CA GLU A 25 -2.36 -7.76 -6.03
C GLU A 25 -1.57 -6.44 -5.89
N ILE A 26 -1.47 -5.94 -4.66
CA ILE A 26 -0.91 -4.62 -4.39
C ILE A 26 0.30 -4.77 -3.48
N THR A 27 1.36 -4.03 -3.81
CA THR A 27 2.51 -3.80 -2.92
C THR A 27 2.58 -2.32 -2.58
N LEU A 28 2.43 -1.99 -1.30
CA LEU A 28 2.60 -0.63 -0.77
C LEU A 28 4.03 -0.44 -0.26
N ILE A 29 4.69 0.65 -0.68
CA ILE A 29 5.97 1.10 -0.13
C ILE A 29 5.77 2.46 0.53
N ASP A 30 6.04 2.57 1.83
CA ASP A 30 6.07 3.85 2.53
C ASP A 30 7.14 3.84 3.64
N THR A 31 7.64 5.01 3.99
CA THR A 31 8.58 5.20 5.10
C THR A 31 7.91 5.12 6.48
N ASP A 32 6.60 5.35 6.58
CA ASP A 32 5.84 5.27 7.82
C ASP A 32 5.40 3.81 8.09
N SER A 33 6.12 3.15 8.99
CA SER A 33 5.81 1.77 9.38
C SER A 33 4.44 1.59 10.03
N VAL A 34 3.94 2.61 10.75
CA VAL A 34 2.64 2.50 11.43
C VAL A 34 1.53 2.44 10.40
N LEU A 35 1.62 3.30 9.39
CA LEU A 35 0.70 3.32 8.26
C LEU A 35 0.75 2.02 7.44
N VAL A 36 1.95 1.54 7.09
CA VAL A 36 2.10 0.30 6.32
C VAL A 36 1.48 -0.88 7.06
N ASN A 37 1.80 -1.05 8.35
CA ASN A 37 1.25 -2.15 9.14
C ASN A 37 -0.27 -2.06 9.26
N LYS A 38 -0.82 -0.86 9.48
CA LYS A 38 -2.27 -0.65 9.51
C LYS A 38 -2.93 -1.13 8.22
N LEU A 39 -2.39 -0.76 7.06
CA LEU A 39 -3.01 -1.11 5.78
C LEU A 39 -2.85 -2.59 5.43
N VAL A 40 -1.74 -3.23 5.79
CA VAL A 40 -1.55 -4.68 5.62
C VAL A 40 -2.45 -5.49 6.58
N GLU A 41 -2.78 -4.95 7.76
CA GLU A 41 -3.75 -5.57 8.67
C GLU A 41 -5.19 -5.41 8.18
N GLU A 42 -5.52 -4.27 7.57
CA GLU A 42 -6.87 -3.95 7.08
C GLU A 42 -7.17 -4.55 5.69
N LEU A 43 -6.15 -4.71 4.84
CA LEU A 43 -6.26 -5.11 3.43
C LEU A 43 -5.36 -6.31 3.13
N ASP A 44 -5.74 -7.13 2.16
CA ASP A 44 -4.94 -8.29 1.71
C ASP A 44 -3.85 -7.85 0.72
N ILE A 45 -2.92 -7.02 1.20
CA ILE A 45 -1.84 -6.42 0.41
C ILE A 45 -0.47 -6.71 1.00
N GLN A 46 0.59 -6.55 0.20
CA GLN A 46 1.97 -6.59 0.68
C GLN A 46 2.44 -5.18 1.09
N GLY A 47 3.22 -5.09 2.18
CA GLY A 47 3.80 -3.84 2.68
C GLY A 47 5.32 -3.90 2.77
N ILE A 48 5.99 -2.85 2.28
CA ILE A 48 7.43 -2.63 2.40
C ILE A 48 7.65 -1.29 3.11
N ILE A 49 8.46 -1.33 4.17
CA ILE A 49 8.85 -0.11 4.89
C ILE A 49 10.15 0.41 4.26
N GLY A 50 10.09 1.57 3.61
CA GLY A 50 11.26 2.13 2.94
C GLY A 50 10.95 3.32 2.03
N SER A 51 12.00 3.87 1.43
CA SER A 51 11.89 4.91 0.42
C SER A 51 11.76 4.30 -0.97
N GLY A 52 10.85 4.82 -1.79
CA GLY A 52 10.72 4.44 -3.20
C GLY A 52 11.77 5.08 -4.13
N THR A 53 12.71 5.87 -3.59
CA THR A 53 13.71 6.61 -4.36
C THR A 53 15.17 6.24 -4.01
N ASP A 54 15.37 5.28 -3.12
CA ASP A 54 16.70 4.77 -2.75
C ASP A 54 17.27 3.79 -3.80
#